data_AF-A0A6C0C4V5-F1
#
_entry.id   AF-A0A6C0C4V5-F1
#
_cell.length_a   1.000
_cell.length_b   1.000
_cell.length_c   1.000
_cell.angle_alpha   90.00
_cell.angle_beta   90.00
_cell.angle_gamma   90.00
#
_symmetry.space_group_name_H-M   'P 1'
#
loop_
_entity.id
_entity.type
_entity.pdbx_description
1 polymer ?
#
loop_
_entity_poly.entity_id
_entity_poly.type
_entity_poly.pdbx_seq_one_letter_code
_entity_poly.pdbx_strand_id
1 'polypeptide(L)'
;MQTFGSRRQVFNGNALKTNGGLSKKNLRKNKHGRIVSVRASKSARKHNNLKKAGWTAKKGSFGAVKISDLKRVKKSKSKSRKRR
;
A
#
# COMPACT_ATOMS: atom_id res chain seq x y z
N MET A 1 -12.98 29.92 -4.84
CA MET A 1 -12.71 28.58 -4.27
C MET A 1 -13.97 27.74 -4.40
N GLN A 2 -13.93 26.60 -5.08
CA GLN A 2 -15.13 25.75 -5.22
C GLN A 2 -15.36 24.93 -3.94
N THR A 3 -16.62 24.71 -3.55
CA THR A 3 -16.94 23.90 -2.36
C THR A 3 -16.62 22.43 -2.59
N PHE A 4 -16.99 21.91 -3.76
CA PHE A 4 -16.75 20.54 -4.19
C PHE A 4 -15.82 20.49 -5.39
N GLY A 5 -14.99 19.46 -5.45
CA GLY A 5 -14.12 19.22 -6.61
C GLY A 5 -13.51 17.83 -6.64
N SER A 6 -12.72 17.58 -7.67
CA SER A 6 -11.92 16.36 -7.80
C SER A 6 -10.83 16.31 -6.71
N ARG A 7 -10.33 15.09 -6.41
CA ARG A 7 -9.21 14.90 -5.47
C ARG A 7 -7.99 15.75 -5.83
N ARG A 8 -7.75 15.97 -7.13
CA ARG A 8 -6.63 16.79 -7.62
C ARG A 8 -6.85 18.28 -7.36
N GLN A 9 -8.05 18.80 -7.63
CA GLN A 9 -8.40 20.19 -7.31
C GLN A 9 -8.29 20.46 -5.81
N VAL A 10 -8.78 19.56 -4.96
CA VAL A 10 -8.69 19.69 -3.49
C VAL A 10 -7.24 19.66 -3.01
N PHE A 11 -6.41 18.78 -3.58
CA PHE A 11 -5.00 18.69 -3.20
C PHE A 11 -4.21 19.95 -3.60
N ASN A 12 -4.49 20.50 -4.78
CA ASN A 12 -3.88 21.73 -5.28
C ASN A 12 -4.40 22.99 -4.58
N GLY A 13 -5.53 22.89 -3.87
CA GLY A 13 -6.14 24.00 -3.13
C GLY A 13 -7.19 24.78 -3.90
N ASN A 14 -7.65 24.30 -5.07
CA ASN A 14 -8.68 24.97 -5.87
C ASN A 14 -10.12 24.70 -5.36
N ALA A 15 -10.28 23.64 -4.55
CA ALA A 15 -11.55 23.22 -3.97
C ALA A 15 -11.40 22.84 -2.49
N LEU A 16 -12.46 23.03 -1.69
CA LEU A 16 -12.45 22.79 -0.25
C LEU A 16 -12.50 21.29 0.10
N LYS A 17 -13.39 20.53 -0.55
CA LYS A 17 -13.60 19.10 -0.31
C LYS A 17 -14.00 18.36 -1.58
N THR A 18 -13.88 17.04 -1.58
CA THR A 18 -14.46 16.20 -2.63
C THR A 18 -15.95 15.96 -2.40
N ASN A 19 -16.66 15.44 -3.41
CA ASN A 19 -18.07 15.01 -3.25
C ASN A 19 -18.25 13.99 -2.12
N GLY A 20 -17.21 13.22 -1.79
CA GLY A 20 -17.17 12.29 -0.65
C GLY A 20 -16.62 12.90 0.66
N GLY A 21 -16.59 14.22 0.80
CA GLY A 21 -16.17 14.90 2.03
C GLY A 21 -14.66 14.86 2.35
N LEU A 22 -13.80 14.50 1.39
CA LEU A 22 -12.36 14.45 1.64
C LEU A 22 -11.75 15.84 1.50
N SER A 23 -11.17 16.36 2.59
CA SER A 23 -10.34 17.56 2.57
C SER A 23 -8.88 17.24 2.22
N LYS A 24 -8.08 18.28 1.96
CA LYS A 24 -6.65 18.14 1.63
C LYS A 24 -5.86 17.31 2.65
N LYS A 25 -6.15 17.45 3.95
CA LYS A 25 -5.52 16.68 5.05
C LYS A 25 -5.77 15.17 4.92
N ASN A 26 -6.88 14.78 4.30
CA ASN A 26 -7.28 13.37 4.12
C ASN A 26 -6.71 12.75 2.83
N LEU A 27 -5.98 13.52 2.02
CA LEU A 27 -5.42 13.10 0.73
C LEU A 27 -3.89 13.05 0.78
N ARG A 28 -3.30 12.14 0.01
CA ARG A 28 -1.85 12.03 -0.17
C ARG A 28 -1.53 11.58 -1.58
N LYS A 29 -0.43 12.09 -2.14
CA LYS A 29 0.17 11.58 -3.38
C LYS A 29 0.92 10.28 -3.11
N ASN A 30 0.57 9.20 -3.79
CA ASN A 30 1.29 7.93 -3.69
C ASN A 30 2.57 7.96 -4.54
N LYS A 31 3.41 6.91 -4.43
CA LYS A 31 4.63 6.77 -5.22
C LYS A 31 4.42 6.74 -6.75
N HIS A 32 3.19 6.47 -7.19
CA HIS A 32 2.79 6.44 -8.60
C HIS A 32 2.15 7.76 -9.05
N GLY A 33 2.24 8.83 -8.24
CA GLY A 33 1.71 10.15 -8.57
C GLY A 33 0.20 10.33 -8.41
N ARG A 34 -0.55 9.29 -8.03
CA ARG A 34 -2.00 9.34 -7.83
C ARG A 34 -2.33 9.93 -6.45
N ILE A 35 -3.35 10.79 -6.40
CA ILE A 35 -3.86 11.35 -5.15
C ILE A 35 -4.93 10.40 -4.59
N VAL A 36 -4.60 9.77 -3.46
CA VAL A 36 -5.43 8.75 -2.81
C VAL A 36 -5.82 9.20 -1.40
N SER A 37 -6.86 8.59 -0.83
CA SER A 37 -7.21 8.85 0.56
C SER A 37 -6.22 8.18 1.50
N VAL A 38 -5.82 8.90 2.55
CA VAL A 38 -4.89 8.41 3.58
C VAL A 38 -5.49 7.19 4.30
N ARG A 39 -6.80 7.23 4.58
CA ARG A 39 -7.53 6.13 5.24
C ARG A 39 -7.48 4.84 4.43
N ALA A 40 -7.81 4.88 3.13
CA ALA A 40 -7.78 3.67 2.29
C ALA A 40 -6.35 3.11 2.16
N SER A 41 -5.35 3.99 2.00
CA SER A 41 -3.94 3.56 1.94
C SER A 41 -3.46 2.93 3.26
N LYS A 42 -3.89 3.43 4.44
CA LYS A 42 -3.60 2.81 5.74
C LYS A 42 -4.31 1.46 5.89
N SER A 43 -5.60 1.40 5.56
CA SER A 43 -6.42 0.18 5.61
C SER A 43 -5.81 -0.92 4.73
N ALA A 44 -5.51 -0.64 3.46
CA ALA A 44 -4.91 -1.62 2.54
C ALA A 44 -3.62 -2.26 3.09
N ARG A 45 -2.73 -1.45 3.70
CA ARG A 45 -1.47 -1.93 4.33
C ARG A 45 -1.69 -2.73 5.62
N LYS A 46 -2.78 -2.48 6.34
CA LYS A 46 -3.12 -3.22 7.57
C LYS A 46 -3.75 -4.57 7.23
N HIS A 47 -4.64 -4.59 6.24
CA HIS A 47 -5.38 -5.79 5.89
C HIS A 47 -4.50 -6.80 5.16
N ASN A 48 -3.70 -6.38 4.17
CA ASN A 48 -2.82 -7.28 3.40
C ASN A 48 -3.51 -8.59 2.99
N ASN A 49 -4.76 -8.49 2.50
CA ASN A 49 -5.69 -9.61 2.33
C ASN A 49 -5.10 -10.78 1.54
N LEU A 50 -4.45 -10.51 0.40
CA LEU A 50 -3.80 -11.55 -0.41
C LEU A 50 -2.79 -12.38 0.40
N LYS A 51 -1.90 -11.71 1.13
CA LYS A 51 -0.89 -12.38 1.96
C LYS A 51 -1.52 -13.18 3.09
N LYS A 52 -2.55 -12.62 3.76
CA LYS A 52 -3.27 -13.31 4.83
C LYS A 52 -4.08 -14.50 4.33
N ALA A 53 -4.62 -14.41 3.12
CA ALA A 53 -5.31 -15.49 2.43
C ALA A 53 -4.35 -16.56 1.86
N GLY A 54 -3.04 -16.45 2.13
CA GLY A 54 -2.06 -17.44 1.71
C GLY A 54 -1.58 -17.28 0.26
N TRP A 55 -1.81 -16.14 -0.39
CA TRP A 55 -1.41 -15.89 -1.77
C TRP A 55 -0.28 -14.88 -1.88
N THR A 56 0.61 -15.07 -2.85
CA THR A 56 1.71 -14.16 -3.17
C THR A 56 2.07 -14.22 -4.65
N ALA A 57 3.06 -13.44 -5.07
CA ALA A 57 3.61 -13.47 -6.42
C ALA A 57 5.08 -13.89 -6.35
N LYS A 58 5.50 -14.77 -7.27
CA LYS A 58 6.89 -15.23 -7.38
C LYS A 58 7.54 -14.54 -8.58
N LYS A 59 8.70 -13.90 -8.38
CA LYS A 59 9.45 -13.26 -9.47
C LYS A 59 9.78 -14.30 -10.56
N GLY A 60 9.47 -13.96 -11.82
CA GLY A 60 9.67 -14.86 -12.98
C GLY A 60 8.56 -15.89 -13.20
N SER A 61 7.49 -15.88 -12.40
CA SER A 61 6.30 -16.71 -12.63
C SER A 61 5.08 -15.81 -12.77
N PHE A 62 4.25 -16.08 -13.78
CA PHE A 62 3.01 -15.35 -14.00
C PHE A 62 1.91 -15.87 -13.06
N GLY A 63 1.06 -14.96 -12.56
CA GLY A 63 -0.09 -15.30 -11.71
C GLY A 63 0.16 -15.31 -10.20
N ALA A 64 -0.88 -15.69 -9.44
CA ALA A 64 -0.86 -15.82 -7.98
C ALA A 64 -0.40 -17.22 -7.57
N VAL A 65 0.52 -17.28 -6.61
CA VAL A 65 1.11 -18.51 -6.08
C VAL A 65 0.73 -18.67 -4.63
N LYS A 66 0.32 -19.86 -4.20
CA LYS A 66 0.06 -20.13 -2.78
C LYS A 66 1.38 -20.16 -2.01
N ILE A 67 1.38 -19.55 -0.83
CA ILE A 67 2.55 -19.42 0.02
C ILE A 67 3.02 -20.78 0.54
N SER A 68 2.11 -21.74 0.70
CA SER A 68 2.41 -23.13 1.07
C SER A 68 3.34 -23.82 0.08
N ASP A 69 3.20 -23.50 -1.20
CA ASP A 69 3.82 -24.24 -2.30
C ASP A 69 5.23 -23.71 -2.61
N LEU A 70 5.58 -22.56 -2.04
CA LEU A 70 6.93 -22.01 -2.10
C LEU A 70 7.85 -22.84 -1.21
N LYS A 71 8.80 -23.58 -1.81
CA LYS A 71 9.88 -24.26 -1.09
C LYS A 71 10.54 -23.28 -0.12
N ARG A 72 10.34 -23.49 1.18
CA ARG A 72 10.89 -22.66 2.25
C ARG A 72 12.40 -22.92 2.30
N VAL A 73 13.21 -22.06 1.68
CA VAL A 73 14.67 -22.12 1.84
C VAL A 73 14.94 -21.94 3.34
N LYS A 74 15.34 -23.02 4.03
CA LYS A 74 15.73 -22.97 5.44
C LYS A 74 16.92 -22.03 5.54
N LYS A 75 16.70 -20.80 6.01
CA LYS A 75 17.77 -19.85 6.28
C LYS A 75 18.55 -20.41 7.47
N SER A 76 19.71 -21.02 7.21
CA SER A 76 20.61 -21.47 8.27
C SER A 76 20.94 -20.28 9.16
N LYS A 77 20.77 -20.42 10.49
CA LYS A 77 21.23 -19.41 11.45
C LYS A 77 22.74 -19.31 11.32
N SER A 78 23.23 -18.28 10.63
CA SER A 78 24.65 -17.91 10.69
C SER A 78 24.98 -17.63 12.16
N LYS A 79 25.80 -18.49 12.78
CA LYS A 79 26.37 -18.24 14.11
C LYS A 79 27.23 -16.97 13.99
N SER A 80 26.76 -15.83 14.49
CA SER A 80 27.60 -14.63 14.55
C SER A 80 28.82 -14.94 15.43
N ARG A 81 30.02 -14.93 14.85
CA ARG A 81 31.27 -15.00 15.61
C ARG A 81 31.32 -13.80 16.57
N LYS A 82 31.19 -14.06 17.87
CA LYS A 82 31.40 -13.07 18.93
C LYS A 82 32.85 -12.60 18.84
N ARG A 83 33.08 -11.36 18.41
CA ARG A 83 34.41 -10.74 18.48
C ARG A 83 34.67 -10.41 19.96
N ARG A 84 35.73 -10.99 20.51
CA ARG A 84 36.27 -10.68 21.84
C ARG A 84 36.89 -9.30 21.82
#